data_AF-A0A8T7GKM0-F1
#
_entry.id   AF-A0A8T7GKM0-F1
#
_cell.length_a   1.000
_cell.length_b   1.000
_cell.length_c   1.000
_cell.angle_alpha   90.00
_cell.angle_beta   90.00
_cell.angle_gamma   90.00
#
_symmetry.space_group_name_H-M   'P 1'
#
loop_
_entity.id
_entity.type
_entity.pdbx_description
1 polymer ?
#
loop_
_entity_poly.entity_id
_entity_poly.type
_entity_poly.pdbx_seq_one_letter_code
_entity_poly.pdbx_strand_id
1 'polypeptide(L)'
;MRVVVRLDNSWLLIKGVYTATRPGRRRKRQRSHATAGTVVAESVDRPPVDGLRYTASIEVPATKVMRFVIRMFREPGHAVIVVEPHTVETYLARIYSSSREEARRVASLAERVVASLLRRGEGEEEEEYTASEVEEVEE
;
A
#
# COMPACT_ATOMS: atom_id res chain seq x y z
N MET A 1 3.83 -4.21 12.26
CA MET A 1 2.91 -5.28 11.81
C MET A 1 3.60 -6.19 10.80
N ARG A 2 3.09 -7.40 10.56
CA ARG A 2 3.59 -8.28 9.49
C ARG A 2 2.59 -8.29 8.34
N VAL A 3 3.07 -8.18 7.11
CA VAL A 3 2.21 -8.22 5.91
C VAL A 3 2.72 -9.31 4.99
N VAL A 4 1.81 -10.16 4.54
CA VAL A 4 2.06 -11.23 3.57
C VAL A 4 1.16 -10.99 2.38
N VAL A 5 1.72 -11.05 1.17
CA VAL A 5 0.98 -10.87 -0.08
C VAL A 5 1.04 -12.17 -0.88
N ARG A 6 -0.09 -12.60 -1.43
CA ARG A 6 -0.13 -13.66 -2.44
C ARG A 6 0.15 -13.03 -3.80
N LEU A 7 1.23 -13.46 -4.45
CA LEU A 7 1.49 -13.20 -5.87
C LEU A 7 1.59 -14.54 -6.57
N ASP A 8 0.73 -14.75 -7.57
CA ASP A 8 0.59 -16.01 -8.28
C ASP A 8 0.47 -17.21 -7.32
N ASN A 9 1.49 -18.08 -7.33
CA ASN A 9 1.56 -19.28 -6.52
C ASN A 9 2.44 -19.17 -5.27
N SER A 10 2.92 -17.97 -4.93
CA SER A 10 3.87 -17.74 -3.84
C SER A 10 3.32 -16.80 -2.77
N TRP A 11 3.66 -17.06 -1.51
CA TRP A 11 3.41 -16.14 -0.40
C TRP A 11 4.67 -15.32 -0.15
N LEU A 12 4.52 -14.00 -0.15
CA LEU A 12 5.62 -13.07 0.04
C LEU A 12 5.46 -12.33 1.36
N LEU A 13 6.29 -12.64 2.34
CA LEU A 13 6.35 -11.93 3.61
C LEU A 13 7.20 -10.67 3.43
N ILE A 14 6.61 -9.50 3.63
CA ILE A 14 7.33 -8.23 3.50
C ILE A 14 8.33 -8.10 4.65
N LYS A 15 9.61 -7.86 4.31
CA LYS A 15 10.72 -7.68 5.26
C LYS A 15 11.22 -6.25 5.34
N GLY A 16 11.05 -5.48 4.27
CA GLY A 16 11.50 -4.09 4.24
C GLY A 16 10.83 -3.29 3.15
N VAL A 17 10.78 -1.98 3.34
CA VAL A 17 10.36 -1.03 2.31
C VAL A 17 11.36 0.10 2.27
N TYR A 18 12.00 0.27 1.12
CA TYR A 18 12.98 1.32 0.88
C TYR A 18 12.39 2.36 -0.07
N THR A 19 12.70 3.63 0.17
CA THR A 19 12.41 4.70 -0.78
C THR A 19 13.73 5.15 -1.37
N ALA A 20 13.93 4.92 -2.66
CA ALA A 20 15.09 5.45 -3.36
C ALA A 20 14.92 6.95 -3.57
N THR A 21 15.31 7.77 -2.60
CA THR A 21 15.43 9.21 -2.78
C THR A 21 16.64 9.49 -3.67
N ARG A 22 16.41 9.86 -4.93
CA ARG A 22 17.48 10.46 -5.75
C ARG A 22 17.94 11.75 -5.07
N PRO A 23 19.22 11.92 -4.71
CA PRO A 23 19.71 13.20 -4.21
C PRO A 23 19.67 14.23 -5.36
N GLY A 24 18.62 15.03 -5.41
CA GLY A 24 18.45 16.10 -6.40
C GLY A 24 19.20 17.37 -5.99
N ARG A 25 20.10 17.84 -6.86
CA ARG A 25 20.70 19.19 -6.84
C ARG A 25 19.63 20.26 -6.58
N ARG A 26 19.92 21.20 -5.67
CA ARG A 26 19.13 22.44 -5.47
C ARG A 26 18.89 23.15 -6.81
N ARG A 27 17.67 23.08 -7.38
CA ARG A 27 17.02 24.22 -8.06
C ARG A 27 15.57 23.92 -8.48
N LYS A 28 14.71 24.91 -8.17
CA LYS A 28 13.35 25.19 -8.64
C LYS A 28 12.32 24.05 -8.57
N ARG A 29 11.48 24.14 -7.51
CA ARG A 29 10.07 23.73 -7.40
C ARG A 29 9.65 22.55 -8.30
N GLN A 30 10.34 21.43 -8.20
CA GLN A 30 9.83 20.16 -8.73
C GLN A 30 8.74 19.67 -7.77
N ARG A 31 7.52 19.50 -8.28
CA ARG A 31 6.47 18.71 -7.63
C ARG A 31 7.12 17.38 -7.25
N SER A 32 7.15 17.06 -5.96
CA SER A 32 7.76 15.84 -5.46
C SER A 32 7.01 14.66 -6.05
N HIS A 33 7.51 14.06 -7.13
CA HIS A 33 7.08 12.75 -7.57
C HIS A 33 7.11 11.83 -6.35
N ALA A 34 5.96 11.24 -6.01
CA ALA A 34 5.90 10.27 -4.92
C ALA A 34 6.87 9.13 -5.23
N THR A 35 7.97 9.07 -4.48
CA THR A 35 9.01 8.05 -4.62
C THR A 35 8.35 6.68 -4.64
N ALA A 36 8.47 5.95 -5.74
CA ALA A 36 8.05 4.55 -5.80
C ALA A 36 8.81 3.79 -4.70
N GLY A 37 8.09 3.24 -3.73
CA GLY A 37 8.71 2.44 -2.67
C GLY A 37 9.09 1.07 -3.22
N THR A 38 10.36 0.69 -3.11
CA THR A 38 10.81 -0.68 -3.40
C THR A 38 10.53 -1.55 -2.20
N VAL A 39 9.81 -2.65 -2.42
CA VAL A 39 9.46 -3.62 -1.38
C VAL A 39 10.42 -4.79 -1.44
N VAL A 40 11.02 -5.15 -0.29
CA VAL A 40 11.79 -6.38 -0.13
C VAL A 40 10.92 -7.39 0.58
N ALA A 41 10.76 -8.56 -0.04
CA ALA A 41 9.96 -9.65 0.47
C ALA A 41 10.74 -10.96 0.47
N GLU A 42 10.41 -11.82 1.42
CA GLU A 42 10.90 -13.19 1.49
C GLU A 42 9.77 -14.15 1.08
N SER A 43 10.09 -15.10 0.20
CA SER A 43 9.16 -16.17 -0.16
C SER A 43 9.00 -17.13 1.02
N VAL A 44 7.76 -17.42 1.40
CA VAL A 44 7.43 -18.36 2.48
C VAL A 44 6.43 -19.40 2.00
N ASP A 45 6.44 -20.59 2.61
CA ASP A 45 5.53 -21.68 2.22
C ASP A 45 4.07 -21.35 2.56
N ARG A 46 3.85 -20.69 3.70
CA ARG A 46 2.51 -20.30 4.20
C ARG A 46 2.57 -19.03 5.05
N PRO A 47 1.46 -18.28 5.16
CA PRO A 47 1.40 -17.12 6.05
C PRO A 47 1.65 -17.49 7.52
N PRO A 48 2.44 -16.69 8.29
CA PRO A 48 2.80 -17.00 9.68
C PRO A 48 1.68 -16.59 10.64
N VAL A 49 0.54 -17.29 10.57
CA VAL A 49 -0.67 -17.00 11.38
C VAL A 49 -0.83 -17.91 12.60
N ASP A 50 0.18 -18.74 12.89
CA ASP A 50 0.16 -19.70 14.00
C ASP A 50 -0.09 -18.99 15.34
N GLY A 51 -1.12 -19.45 16.07
CA GLY A 51 -1.53 -18.87 17.35
C GLY A 51 -2.44 -17.63 17.29
N LEU A 52 -2.76 -17.13 16.08
CA LEU A 52 -3.66 -15.98 15.89
C LEU A 52 -5.08 -16.47 15.61
N ARG A 53 -6.01 -16.23 16.54
CA ARG A 53 -7.37 -16.79 16.50
C ARG A 53 -8.43 -15.80 16.02
N TYR A 54 -8.18 -14.51 16.18
CA TYR A 54 -9.16 -13.48 15.84
C TYR A 54 -8.89 -12.95 14.45
N THR A 55 -9.94 -12.89 13.65
CA THR A 55 -9.87 -12.50 12.25
C THR A 55 -10.81 -11.34 11.95
N ALA A 56 -10.36 -10.47 11.04
CA ALA A 56 -11.18 -9.46 10.39
C ALA A 56 -10.76 -9.40 8.91
N SER A 57 -11.61 -8.86 8.05
CA SER A 57 -11.31 -8.77 6.62
C SER A 57 -11.80 -7.46 6.04
N ILE A 58 -11.01 -6.90 5.12
CA ILE A 58 -11.40 -5.73 4.33
C ILE A 58 -11.03 -5.95 2.87
N GLU A 59 -11.75 -5.29 1.97
CA GLU A 59 -11.38 -5.26 0.56
C GLU A 59 -10.47 -4.07 0.25
N VAL A 60 -9.52 -4.30 -0.64
CA VAL A 60 -8.54 -3.31 -1.09
C VAL A 60 -8.56 -3.29 -2.62
N PRO A 61 -8.75 -2.13 -3.26
CA PRO A 61 -8.67 -2.02 -4.72
C PRO A 61 -7.31 -2.49 -5.25
N ALA A 62 -7.31 -3.27 -6.32
CA ALA A 62 -6.10 -3.80 -6.95
C ALA A 62 -5.11 -2.69 -7.32
N THR A 63 -5.62 -1.55 -7.81
CA THR A 63 -4.80 -0.38 -8.18
C THR A 63 -4.07 0.28 -7.01
N LYS A 64 -4.51 0.03 -5.77
CA LYS A 64 -3.95 0.63 -4.55
C LYS A 64 -3.27 -0.41 -3.63
N VAL A 65 -3.31 -1.70 -3.97
CA VAL A 65 -2.87 -2.80 -3.08
C VAL A 65 -1.43 -2.64 -2.61
N MET A 66 -0.49 -2.29 -3.49
CA MET A 66 0.92 -2.13 -3.09
C MET A 66 1.14 -0.94 -2.17
N ARG A 67 0.41 0.17 -2.39
CA ARG A 67 0.46 1.34 -1.50
C ARG A 67 -0.13 1.01 -0.12
N PHE A 68 -1.21 0.22 -0.09
CA PHE A 68 -1.79 -0.30 1.13
C PHE A 68 -0.80 -1.19 1.89
N VAL A 69 -0.20 -2.19 1.24
CA VAL A 69 0.80 -3.09 1.81
C VAL A 69 1.96 -2.32 2.44
N ILE A 70 2.52 -1.34 1.71
CA ILE A 70 3.61 -0.49 2.20
C ILE A 70 3.20 0.30 3.45
N ARG A 71 2.01 0.92 3.44
CA ARG A 71 1.52 1.70 4.59
C ARG A 71 1.31 0.80 5.79
N MET A 72 0.57 -0.30 5.65
CA MET A 72 0.29 -1.22 6.74
C MET A 72 1.55 -1.87 7.32
N PHE A 73 2.56 -2.17 6.49
CA PHE A 73 3.83 -2.72 6.96
C PHE A 73 4.55 -1.76 7.92
N ARG A 74 4.45 -0.44 7.69
CA ARG A 74 5.07 0.59 8.53
C ARG A 74 4.31 0.86 9.83
N GLU A 75 3.06 0.41 9.94
CA GLU A 75 2.26 0.59 11.14
C GLU A 75 2.75 -0.31 12.28
N PRO A 76 2.80 0.20 13.52
CA PRO A 76 3.18 -0.58 14.68
C PRO A 76 2.11 -1.63 15.01
N GLY A 77 2.52 -2.73 15.66
CA GLY A 77 1.62 -3.78 16.12
C GLY A 77 2.05 -5.19 15.72
N HIS A 78 1.36 -6.18 16.29
CA HIS A 78 1.73 -7.60 16.20
C HIS A 78 0.82 -8.42 15.29
N ALA A 79 -0.26 -7.81 14.79
CA ALA A 79 -1.13 -8.44 13.81
C ALA A 79 -0.39 -8.84 12.51
N VAL A 80 -0.90 -9.91 11.89
CA VAL A 80 -0.48 -10.40 10.59
C VAL A 80 -1.58 -10.10 9.59
N ILE A 81 -1.24 -9.41 8.51
CA ILE A 81 -2.17 -9.14 7.41
C ILE A 81 -1.80 -10.02 6.23
N VAL A 82 -2.74 -10.84 5.78
CA VAL A 82 -2.62 -11.67 4.58
C VAL A 82 -3.47 -11.03 3.49
N VAL A 83 -2.82 -10.65 2.39
CA VAL A 83 -3.44 -9.98 1.24
C VAL A 83 -3.43 -10.96 0.08
N GLU A 84 -4.60 -11.32 -0.43
CA GLU A 84 -4.75 -12.25 -1.54
C GLU A 84 -5.72 -11.71 -2.61
N PRO A 85 -5.54 -12.07 -3.89
CA PRO A 85 -6.51 -11.74 -4.93
C PRO A 85 -7.90 -12.24 -4.55
N HIS A 86 -8.93 -11.41 -4.73
CA HIS A 86 -10.32 -11.78 -4.45
C HIS A 86 -11.18 -11.73 -5.71
N THR A 87 -11.15 -10.59 -6.39
CA THR A 87 -11.78 -10.38 -7.70
C THR A 87 -10.76 -9.80 -8.67
N VAL A 88 -11.18 -9.52 -9.90
CA VAL A 88 -10.34 -8.81 -10.88
C VAL A 88 -9.96 -7.40 -10.38
N GLU A 89 -10.85 -6.77 -9.61
CA GLU A 89 -10.70 -5.37 -9.19
C GLU A 89 -10.22 -5.23 -7.75
N THR A 90 -10.27 -6.30 -6.95
CA THR A 90 -10.04 -6.24 -5.50
C THR A 90 -9.16 -7.38 -4.98
N TYR A 91 -8.42 -7.05 -3.93
CA TYR A 91 -7.71 -7.96 -3.05
C TYR A 91 -8.44 -8.02 -1.71
N LEU A 92 -8.47 -9.20 -1.10
CA LEU A 92 -8.96 -9.38 0.26
C LEU A 92 -7.78 -9.32 1.23
N ALA A 93 -7.82 -8.36 2.16
CA ALA A 93 -6.87 -8.27 3.26
C ALA A 93 -7.48 -8.89 4.52
N ARG A 94 -7.07 -10.11 4.85
CA ARG A 94 -7.41 -10.80 6.09
C ARG A 94 -6.42 -10.46 7.20
N ILE A 95 -6.93 -9.96 8.31
CA ILE A 95 -6.16 -9.51 9.47
C ILE A 95 -6.29 -10.56 10.56
N TYR A 96 -5.15 -11.09 11.02
CA TYR A 96 -5.05 -12.08 12.08
C TYR A 96 -4.40 -11.46 13.31
N SER A 97 -4.95 -11.71 14.49
CA SER A 97 -4.41 -11.24 15.77
C SER A 97 -4.68 -12.24 16.91
N SER A 98 -3.89 -12.11 17.98
CA SER A 98 -4.06 -12.82 19.24
C SER A 98 -5.22 -12.28 20.09
N SER A 99 -5.72 -11.07 19.83
CA SER A 99 -6.85 -10.47 20.56
C SER A 99 -7.92 -9.88 19.65
N ARG A 100 -9.18 -9.97 20.08
CA ARG A 100 -10.32 -9.40 19.34
C ARG A 100 -10.23 -7.89 19.19
N GLU A 101 -9.71 -7.21 20.21
CA GLU A 101 -9.56 -5.76 20.23
C GLU A 101 -8.48 -5.29 19.26
N GLU A 102 -7.33 -5.98 19.19
CA GLU A 102 -6.30 -5.66 18.21
C GLU A 102 -6.79 -5.95 16.78
N ALA A 103 -7.48 -7.07 16.53
CA ALA A 103 -8.08 -7.35 15.22
C ALA A 103 -9.01 -6.22 14.75
N ARG A 104 -9.90 -5.74 15.64
CA ARG A 104 -10.80 -4.61 15.35
C ARG A 104 -10.04 -3.30 15.11
N ARG A 105 -9.07 -2.99 15.97
CA ARG A 105 -8.25 -1.77 15.86
C ARG A 105 -7.50 -1.71 14.53
N VAL A 106 -6.90 -2.84 14.13
CA VAL A 106 -6.15 -2.96 12.88
C VAL A 106 -7.10 -2.93 11.67
N ALA A 107 -8.30 -3.51 11.76
CA ALA A 107 -9.32 -3.39 10.71
C ALA A 107 -9.72 -1.92 10.49
N SER A 108 -10.06 -1.19 11.55
CA SER A 108 -10.39 0.24 11.43
C SER A 108 -9.21 1.09 10.92
N LEU A 109 -7.97 0.74 11.29
CA LEU A 109 -6.79 1.39 10.73
C LEU A 109 -6.67 1.12 9.22
N ALA A 110 -6.84 -0.13 8.80
CA ALA A 110 -6.75 -0.56 7.43
C ALA A 110 -7.84 0.11 6.55
N GLU A 111 -9.08 0.22 7.04
CA GLU A 111 -10.17 0.97 6.39
C GLU A 111 -9.80 2.44 6.17
N ARG A 112 -9.25 3.11 7.19
CA ARG A 112 -8.80 4.51 7.06
C ARG A 112 -7.68 4.65 6.04
N VAL A 113 -6.76 3.69 5.97
CA VAL A 113 -5.69 3.68 4.98
C VAL A 113 -6.25 3.53 3.58
N VAL A 114 -7.19 2.60 3.34
CA VAL A 114 -7.87 2.44 2.05
C VAL A 114 -8.62 3.72 1.66
N ALA A 115 -9.43 4.28 2.56
CA ALA A 115 -10.15 5.53 2.32
C ALA A 115 -9.19 6.69 1.98
N SER A 116 -8.05 6.80 2.65
CA SER A 116 -7.02 7.80 2.34
C SER A 116 -6.38 7.60 0.96
N LEU A 117 -6.24 6.35 0.50
CA LEU A 117 -5.68 6.04 -0.81
C LEU A 117 -6.66 6.30 -1.96
N LEU A 118 -7.97 6.16 -1.69
CA LEU A 118 -9.04 6.48 -2.63
C LEU A 118 -9.21 7.98 -2.84
N ARG A 119 -9.26 8.77 -1.75
CA ARG A 119 -9.38 10.24 -1.81
C ARG A 119 -8.23 10.94 -2.54
N ARG A 120 -7.06 10.31 -2.60
CA ARG A 120 -5.91 10.82 -3.37
C ARG A 120 -6.01 10.53 -4.87
N GLY A 121 -6.98 9.74 -5.32
CA GLY A 121 -7.23 9.47 -6.74
C GLY A 121 -8.18 10.48 -7.38
N GLU A 122 -9.16 10.99 -6.64
CA GLU A 122 -10.27 11.83 -7.15
C GLU A 122 -9.87 13.30 -7.47
N GLY A 123 -8.59 13.65 -7.43
CA GLY A 123 -8.12 15.02 -7.70
C GLY A 123 -6.74 15.13 -8.34
N GLU A 124 -6.15 14.02 -8.80
CA GLU A 124 -4.89 14.02 -9.55
C GLU A 124 -5.06 13.59 -11.02
N GLU A 125 -6.28 13.31 -11.48
CA GLU A 125 -6.54 12.78 -12.84
C GLU A 125 -7.20 13.78 -13.83
N GLU A 126 -7.58 15.00 -13.44
CA GLU A 126 -8.33 15.94 -14.31
C GLU A 126 -7.60 17.21 -14.82
N GLU A 127 -6.35 17.50 -14.44
CA GLU A 127 -5.65 18.71 -14.94
C GLU A 127 -4.45 18.44 -15.87
N GLU A 128 -4.19 17.20 -16.29
CA GLU A 128 -3.00 16.86 -17.09
C GLU A 128 -3.32 16.41 -18.52
N TYR A 129 -4.31 17.04 -19.19
CA TYR A 129 -4.53 16.82 -20.64
C TYR A 129 -4.74 18.07 -21.50
N THR A 130 -4.73 19.29 -20.95
CA THR A 130 -4.97 20.50 -21.75
C THR A 130 -4.08 21.65 -21.31
N ALA A 131 -2.90 21.72 -21.91
CA ALA A 131 -2.23 22.96 -22.29
C ALA A 131 -0.86 22.61 -22.91
N SER A 132 -0.88 21.86 -24.01
CA SER A 132 0.15 22.06 -25.02
C SER A 132 -0.27 23.25 -25.86
N GLU A 133 0.70 24.09 -26.22
CA GLU A 133 0.59 25.25 -27.11
C GLU A 133 -0.03 26.50 -26.45
N VAL A 134 0.81 27.46 -26.07
CA VAL A 134 1.13 28.59 -26.96
C VAL A 134 2.58 29.02 -26.74
N GLU A 135 3.19 29.25 -27.88
CA GLU A 135 4.52 29.70 -28.23
C GLU A 135 4.76 31.19 -27.89
N GLU A 136 5.99 31.64 -28.15
CA GLU A 136 6.43 33.04 -28.36
C GLU A 136 6.72 33.94 -27.14
N VAL A 137 7.73 34.82 -27.12
CA VAL A 137 8.98 35.09 -27.86
C VAL A 137 9.79 36.05 -26.95
N GLU A 138 11.11 36.10 -27.16
CA GLU A 138 12.17 37.06 -26.75
C GLU A 138 11.73 38.46 -26.24
N GLU A 139 12.50 39.17 -25.40
CA GLU A 139 13.95 39.41 -25.41
C GLU A 139 14.46 39.85 -24.02
#